data_AF-A0AAD1YTM9-F1
#
_entry.id   AF-A0AAD1YTM9-F1
#
_cell.length_a   1.000
_cell.length_b   1.000
_cell.length_c   1.000
_cell.angle_alpha   90.00
_cell.angle_beta   90.00
_cell.angle_gamma   90.00
#
_symmetry.space_group_name_H-M   'P 1'
#
loop_
_entity.id
_entity.type
_entity.pdbx_description
1 polymer ?
#
loop_
_entity_poly.entity_id
_entity_poly.type
_entity_poly.pdbx_seq_one_letter_code
_entity_poly.pdbx_strand_id
1 'polypeptide(L)'
;MHERGHKIKIFTNADEVHAAQVLSRLGLQDCFQGVMCFETLNPPMGLGHVSSIEGMNEVQIENVETQVLCKPSVQAMEAAIAIAKGDPKKTVITENLPT
;
A
#
# COMPACT_ATOMS: atom_id res chain seq x y z
N MET A 1 -5.58 -22.12 20.93
CA MET A 1 -6.13 -22.58 19.64
C MET A 1 -5.66 -21.60 18.57
N HIS A 2 -4.83 -22.04 17.63
CA HIS A 2 -4.32 -21.17 16.56
C HIS A 2 -5.23 -21.35 15.35
N GLU A 3 -6.17 -20.43 15.15
CA GLU A 3 -7.02 -20.45 13.95
C GLU A 3 -6.13 -20.27 12.72
N ARG A 4 -6.07 -21.29 11.86
CA ARG A 4 -5.45 -21.24 10.53
C ARG A 4 -6.37 -20.50 9.56
N GLY A 5 -6.82 -19.32 9.92
CA GLY A 5 -7.60 -18.45 9.05
C GLY A 5 -6.69 -17.87 7.97
N HIS A 6 -7.05 -18.06 6.70
CA HIS A 6 -6.36 -17.37 5.61
C HIS A 6 -6.60 -15.86 5.78
N LYS A 7 -5.51 -15.09 5.83
CA LYS A 7 -5.57 -13.64 5.96
C LYS A 7 -5.80 -13.02 4.59
N ILE A 8 -7.05 -12.88 4.18
CA ILE A 8 -7.40 -12.30 2.87
C ILE A 8 -7.39 -10.78 3.00
N LYS A 9 -6.48 -10.12 2.28
CA LYS A 9 -6.32 -8.66 2.21
C LYS A 9 -6.48 -8.20 0.77
N ILE A 10 -7.01 -7.00 0.56
CA ILE A 10 -7.14 -6.39 -0.76
C ILE A 10 -5.93 -5.50 -1.02
N PHE A 11 -5.39 -5.53 -2.23
CA PHE A 11 -4.44 -4.53 -2.72
C PHE A 11 -5.02 -3.78 -3.93
N THR A 12 -5.22 -2.47 -3.79
CA THR A 12 -5.85 -1.60 -4.79
C THR A 12 -5.05 -0.32 -5.03
N ASN A 13 -5.05 0.17 -6.27
CA ASN A 13 -4.46 1.46 -6.62
C ASN A 13 -5.38 2.64 -6.27
N ALA A 14 -6.63 2.37 -5.88
CA ALA A 14 -7.57 3.40 -5.45
C ALA A 14 -7.23 3.90 -4.05
N ASP A 15 -7.77 5.06 -3.69
CA ASP A 15 -7.74 5.57 -2.33
C ASP A 15 -8.64 4.75 -1.38
N GLU A 16 -8.43 4.91 -0.08
CA GLU A 16 -9.17 4.21 0.98
C GLU A 16 -10.69 4.45 0.88
N VAL A 17 -11.11 5.68 0.59
CA VAL A 17 -12.54 6.06 0.54
C VAL A 17 -13.22 5.35 -0.62
N HIS A 18 -12.59 5.35 -1.80
CA HIS A 18 -13.09 4.66 -2.98
C HIS A 18 -13.19 3.15 -2.75
N ALA A 19 -12.15 2.55 -2.16
CA ALA A 19 -12.15 1.12 -1.86
C ALA A 19 -13.28 0.74 -0.88
N ALA A 20 -13.46 1.50 0.20
CA ALA A 20 -14.52 1.28 1.18
C ALA A 20 -15.92 1.41 0.55
N GLN A 21 -16.13 2.43 -0.30
CA GLN A 21 -17.40 2.62 -0.99
C GLN A 21 -17.75 1.45 -1.91
N VAL A 22 -16.79 0.95 -2.70
CA VAL A 22 -17.00 -0.19 -3.59
C VAL A 22 -17.32 -1.46 -2.79
N LEU A 23 -16.57 -1.74 -1.73
CA LEU A 23 -16.82 -2.90 -0.87
C LEU A 23 -18.20 -2.85 -0.22
N SER A 24 -18.62 -1.69 0.27
CA SER A 24 -19.95 -1.48 0.84
C SER A 24 -21.05 -1.72 -0.20
N ARG A 25 -20.89 -1.18 -1.43
CA ARG A 25 -21.87 -1.38 -2.51
C ARG A 25 -21.99 -2.83 -2.96
N LEU A 26 -20.90 -3.60 -2.86
CA LEU A 26 -20.88 -5.03 -3.19
C LEU A 26 -21.28 -5.94 -2.02
N GLY A 27 -21.48 -5.39 -0.81
CA GLY A 27 -21.76 -6.18 0.39
C GLY A 27 -20.57 -7.01 0.89
N LEU A 28 -19.34 -6.58 0.59
CA LEU A 28 -18.10 -7.31 0.86
C LEU A 28 -17.23 -6.65 1.95
N GLN A 29 -17.73 -5.63 2.64
CA GLN A 29 -16.96 -4.84 3.62
C GLN A 29 -16.37 -5.67 4.77
N ASP A 30 -17.02 -6.79 5.16
CA ASP A 30 -16.59 -7.66 6.26
C ASP A 30 -15.93 -8.97 5.76
N CYS A 31 -15.73 -9.12 4.45
CA CYS A 31 -15.15 -10.32 3.87
C CYS A 31 -13.61 -10.36 3.92
N PHE A 32 -12.97 -9.25 4.27
CA PHE A 32 -11.52 -9.08 4.19
C PHE A 32 -10.97 -8.57 5.52
N GLN A 33 -9.74 -8.98 5.86
CA GLN A 33 -9.05 -8.51 7.07
C GLN A 33 -8.51 -7.08 6.95
N GLY A 34 -8.44 -6.54 5.75
CA GLY A 34 -7.98 -5.18 5.52
C GLY A 34 -7.77 -4.88 4.04
N VAL A 35 -7.63 -3.58 3.77
CA VAL A 35 -7.34 -3.02 2.45
C VAL A 35 -5.99 -2.32 2.51
N MET A 36 -5.13 -2.60 1.53
CA MET A 36 -3.91 -1.87 1.23
C MET A 36 -4.21 -1.01 0.01
N CYS A 37 -4.36 0.29 0.21
CA CYS A 37 -4.72 1.28 -0.79
C CYS A 37 -3.50 2.11 -1.23
N PHE A 38 -3.73 3.07 -2.12
CA PHE A 38 -2.68 3.98 -2.61
C PHE A 38 -1.86 4.61 -1.47
N GLU A 39 -2.54 5.16 -0.45
CA GLU A 39 -1.94 5.84 0.69
C GLU A 39 -1.11 4.89 1.57
N THR A 40 -1.43 3.60 1.56
CA THR A 40 -0.68 2.59 2.31
C THR A 40 0.72 2.38 1.74
N LEU A 41 0.85 2.43 0.41
CA LEU A 41 2.14 2.32 -0.27
C LEU A 41 2.85 3.66 -0.45
N ASN A 42 2.07 4.74 -0.49
CA ASN A 42 2.55 6.09 -0.75
C ASN A 42 2.07 7.01 0.38
N PRO A 43 2.54 6.81 1.62
CA PRO A 43 2.19 7.71 2.71
C PRO A 43 2.62 9.13 2.32
N PRO A 44 1.80 10.16 2.60
CA PRO A 44 2.20 11.52 2.32
C PRO A 44 3.54 11.77 3.02
N MET A 45 4.55 12.18 2.27
CA MET A 45 5.82 12.59 2.84
C MET A 45 5.50 13.62 3.91
N GLY A 46 5.76 13.27 5.17
CA GLY A 46 5.79 14.27 6.22
C GLY A 46 6.73 15.36 5.74
N LEU A 47 6.24 16.59 5.69
CA LEU A 47 7.03 17.77 5.39
C LEU A 47 8.35 17.70 6.16
N GLY A 48 9.44 17.40 5.46
CA GLY A 48 10.81 17.44 5.94
C GLY A 48 11.18 16.37 6.98
N HIS A 49 12.04 15.43 6.58
CA HIS A 49 13.13 15.02 7.47
C HIS A 49 14.07 16.24 7.63
N VAL A 50 13.66 17.21 8.43
CA VAL A 50 14.59 18.16 9.02
C VAL A 50 15.26 17.43 10.18
N SER A 51 16.31 16.66 9.87
CA SER A 51 17.34 16.45 10.89
C SER A 51 17.86 17.85 11.22
N SER A 52 17.49 18.39 12.38
CA SER A 52 18.12 19.58 12.94
C SER A 52 19.60 19.29 13.12
N ILE A 53 20.39 19.56 12.08
CA ILE A 53 21.83 19.74 12.21
C ILE A 53 22.00 21.25 12.23
N GLU A 54 22.21 21.78 13.42
CA GLU A 54 22.54 23.19 13.60
C GLU A 54 23.86 23.46 12.84
N GLY A 55 23.76 24.30 11.81
CA GLY A 55 24.90 24.92 11.15
C GLY A 55 25.43 24.17 9.93
N MET A 56 24.86 24.43 8.76
CA MET A 56 25.56 24.67 7.49
C MET A 56 24.55 25.20 6.45
N ASN A 57 25.00 26.16 5.63
CA ASN A 57 24.22 26.89 4.63
C ASN A 57 23.78 26.01 3.46
N GLU A 58 22.67 26.42 2.83
CA GLU A 58 22.07 25.93 1.57
C GLU A 58 21.16 24.69 1.71
N VAL A 59 19.85 24.98 1.78
CA VAL A 59 18.80 23.99 1.62
C VAL A 59 18.77 23.57 0.15
N GLN A 60 19.47 22.50 -0.18
CA GLN A 60 19.11 21.70 -1.35
C GLN A 60 17.77 21.05 -1.04
N ILE A 61 16.68 21.65 -1.54
CA ILE A 61 15.43 20.93 -1.70
C ILE A 61 15.73 19.88 -2.76
N GLU A 62 16.26 18.75 -2.31
CA GLU A 62 16.31 17.54 -3.12
C GLU A 62 14.85 17.27 -3.46
N ASN A 63 14.49 17.49 -4.72
CA ASN A 63 13.21 17.08 -5.26
C ASN A 63 13.22 15.56 -5.22
N VAL A 64 12.96 14.99 -4.04
CA VAL A 64 12.76 13.56 -3.86
C VAL A 64 11.45 13.30 -4.58
N GLU A 65 11.55 13.09 -5.89
CA GLU A 65 10.48 12.47 -6.65
C GLU A 65 10.26 11.12 -5.98
N THR A 66 9.32 11.06 -5.03
CA THR A 66 8.88 9.80 -4.49
C THR A 66 8.21 9.09 -5.63
N GLN A 67 8.93 8.14 -6.21
CA GLN A 67 8.41 7.26 -7.22
C GLN A 67 7.12 6.63 -6.67
N VAL A 68 6.00 6.94 -7.32
CA VAL A 68 4.70 6.41 -6.94
C VAL A 68 4.71 4.88 -7.10
N LEU A 69 4.46 4.16 -6.03
CA LEU A 69 4.32 2.70 -6.01
C LEU A 69 2.86 2.32 -6.18
N CYS A 70 2.52 1.83 -7.37
CA CYS A 70 1.20 1.31 -7.69
C CYS A 70 1.29 0.14 -8.67
N LYS A 71 0.22 -0.66 -8.78
CA LYS A 71 0.11 -1.70 -9.82
C LYS A 71 0.19 -1.07 -11.21
N PRO A 72 0.76 -1.77 -12.22
CA PRO A 72 1.23 -3.16 -12.19
C PRO A 72 2.70 -3.33 -11.77
N SER A 73 3.29 -2.36 -11.06
CA SER A 73 4.71 -2.45 -10.66
C SER A 73 4.98 -3.66 -9.75
N VAL A 74 5.98 -4.47 -10.11
CA VAL A 74 6.48 -5.57 -9.28
C VAL A 74 6.88 -5.06 -7.90
N GLN A 75 7.52 -3.90 -7.83
CA GLN A 75 7.93 -3.28 -6.57
C GLN A 75 6.73 -2.95 -5.67
N ALA A 76 5.60 -2.52 -6.26
CA ALA A 76 4.38 -2.27 -5.51
C ALA A 76 3.75 -3.57 -4.99
N MET A 77 3.79 -4.65 -5.79
CA MET A 77 3.32 -5.97 -5.39
C MET A 77 4.18 -6.56 -4.25
N GLU A 78 5.51 -6.46 -4.35
CA GLU A 78 6.45 -6.89 -3.30
C GLU A 78 6.23 -6.11 -1.99
N ALA A 79 6.06 -4.79 -2.09
CA ALA A 79 5.74 -3.95 -0.94
C ALA A 79 4.41 -4.37 -0.28
N ALA A 80 3.38 -4.64 -1.07
CA ALA A 80 2.09 -5.12 -0.58
C ALA A 80 2.23 -6.48 0.14
N ILE A 81 3.00 -7.43 -0.39
CA ILE A 81 3.27 -8.72 0.28
C ILE A 81 3.99 -8.51 1.61
N ALA A 82 5.00 -7.64 1.63
CA ALA A 82 5.79 -7.33 2.83
C ALA A 82 4.91 -6.71 3.93
N ILE A 83 4.11 -5.69 3.61
CA ILE A 83 3.17 -5.03 4.54
C ILE A 83 2.10 -6.03 5.01
N ALA A 84 1.63 -6.90 4.12
CA ALA A 84 0.65 -7.92 4.47
C ALA A 84 1.18 -8.92 5.50
N LYS A 85 2.51 -9.01 5.71
CA LYS A 85 3.21 -10.10 6.42
C LYS A 85 2.84 -11.45 5.82
N GLY A 86 2.64 -11.48 4.49
CA GLY A 86 2.31 -12.69 3.74
C GLY A 86 3.55 -13.54 3.51
N ASP A 87 3.38 -14.86 3.49
CA ASP A 87 4.38 -15.76 2.94
C ASP A 87 4.25 -15.70 1.40
N PRO A 88 5.27 -15.22 0.65
CA PRO A 88 5.19 -15.11 -0.80
C PRO A 88 4.93 -16.47 -1.47
N LYS A 89 5.32 -17.59 -0.86
CA LYS A 89 5.06 -18.94 -1.38
C LYS A 89 3.62 -19.41 -1.16
N LYS A 90 2.83 -18.66 -0.38
CA LYS A 90 1.41 -18.93 -0.07
C LYS A 90 0.50 -17.76 -0.42
N THR A 91 1.04 -16.77 -1.13
CA THR A 91 0.28 -15.59 -1.56
C THR A 91 -0.22 -15.83 -2.98
N VAL A 92 -1.52 -15.65 -3.20
CA VAL A 92 -2.14 -15.66 -4.53
C VAL A 92 -2.46 -14.23 -4.90
N ILE A 93 -2.03 -13.81 -6.09
CA ILE A 93 -2.36 -12.50 -6.65
C ILE A 93 -3.27 -12.70 -7.85
N THR A 94 -4.40 -12.02 -7.84
CA THR A 94 -5.36 -12.01 -8.96
C THR A 94 -5.49 -10.59 -9.47
N GLU A 95 -5.18 -10.38 -10.74
CA GLU A 95 -5.42 -9.10 -11.43
C GLU A 95 -6.34 -9.33 -12.62
N ASN A 96 -7.13 -8.31 -12.95
CA ASN A 96 -7.96 -8.33 -14.15
C ASN A 96 -7.06 -7.96 -15.35
N LEU A 97 -6.70 -8.93 -16.17
CA LEU A 97 -6.00 -8.69 -17.43
C LEU A 97 -7.03 -8.32 -18.52
N PRO A 98 -6.70 -7.41 -19.47
CA PRO A 98 -7.58 -7.14 -20.59
C PRO A 98 -7.87 -8.44 -21.36
N THR A 99 -9.15 -8.72 -21.60
CA THR A 99 -9.66 -9.84 -22.41
C THR A 99 -9.36 -9.68 -23.88
#